data_AF-A0A522F9X2-F1
#
_entry.id   AF-A0A522F9X2-F1
#
_cell.length_a   1.000
_cell.length_b   1.000
_cell.length_c   1.000
_cell.angle_alpha   90.00
_cell.angle_beta   90.00
_cell.angle_gamma   90.00
#
_symmetry.space_group_name_H-M   'P 1'
#
loop_
_entity.id
_entity.type
_entity.pdbx_description
1 polymer ?
#
loop_
_entity_poly.entity_id
_entity_poly.type
_entity_poly.pdbx_seq_one_letter_code
_entity_poly.pdbx_strand_id
1 'polypeptide(L)'
;QTAYLESYSEYGQNIFDRYITYADFWIQDQDYRDPDTGEIFDRALLNLELEKIEKPAGISNPKDFRNEVVNFVLRARANNRGKNPVWNSYEKLKSVIEKKMFTNTEDLLPVISFNAKASEDDKKKHEEFISRMVDKGYTRKQVRLLCEWYLRVRKSQ
;
A
#
# COMPACT_ATOMS: atom_id res chain seq x y z
N GLN A 1 -0.64 20.85 7.01
CA GLN A 1 0.17 20.25 5.91
C GLN A 1 1.04 19.08 6.39
N THR A 2 1.51 19.06 7.64
CA THR A 2 2.26 17.94 8.27
C THR A 2 1.51 16.62 8.34
N ALA A 3 0.21 16.65 8.67
CA ALA A 3 -0.61 15.43 8.78
C ALA A 3 -0.70 14.57 7.49
N TYR A 4 -0.56 15.20 6.31
CA TYR A 4 -0.57 14.47 5.03
C TYR A 4 0.73 13.68 4.82
N LEU A 5 1.87 14.28 5.15
CA LEU A 5 3.19 13.63 5.08
C LEU A 5 3.37 12.54 6.13
N GLU A 6 2.82 12.74 7.34
CA GLU A 6 2.79 11.72 8.39
C GLU A 6 1.98 10.49 7.93
N SER A 7 0.81 10.71 7.31
CA SER A 7 -0.01 9.62 6.76
C SER A 7 0.68 8.87 5.61
N TYR A 8 1.46 9.57 4.78
CA TYR A 8 2.22 8.94 3.69
C TYR A 8 3.39 8.10 4.21
N SER A 9 4.09 8.62 5.22
CA SER A 9 5.19 7.91 5.88
C SER A 9 4.69 6.66 6.60
N GLU A 10 3.57 6.75 7.32
CA GLU A 10 2.94 5.61 7.99
C GLU A 10 2.43 4.58 6.99
N TYR A 11 1.78 5.03 5.90
CA TYR A 11 1.35 4.14 4.83
C TYR A 11 2.53 3.38 4.20
N GLY A 12 3.68 4.03 4.03
CA GLY A 12 4.90 3.37 3.55
C GLY A 12 5.51 2.40 4.51
N GLN A 13 5.48 2.75 5.79
CA GLN A 13 5.89 1.83 6.83
C GLN A 13 5.02 0.57 6.85
N ASN A 14 3.70 0.71 6.67
CA ASN A 14 2.78 -0.42 6.62
C ASN A 14 3.03 -1.33 5.40
N ILE A 15 3.25 -0.75 4.21
CA ILE A 15 3.59 -1.55 3.01
C ILE A 15 4.92 -2.26 3.22
N PHE A 16 5.92 -1.56 3.78
CA PHE A 16 7.23 -2.10 4.09
C PHE A 16 7.13 -3.30 5.04
N ASP A 17 6.54 -3.10 6.22
CA ASP A 17 6.47 -4.13 7.26
C ASP A 17 5.70 -5.37 6.80
N ARG A 18 4.62 -5.17 6.03
CA ARG A 18 3.88 -6.27 5.41
C ARG A 18 4.71 -7.00 4.35
N TYR A 19 5.40 -6.26 3.47
CA TYR A 19 6.27 -6.86 2.45
C TYR A 19 7.37 -7.72 3.08
N ILE A 20 8.03 -7.22 4.14
CA ILE A 20 9.07 -7.99 4.86
C ILE A 20 8.49 -9.27 5.44
N THR A 21 7.34 -9.17 6.11
CA THR A 21 6.67 -10.33 6.71
C THR A 21 6.36 -11.37 5.65
N TYR A 22 5.70 -10.97 4.57
CA TYR A 22 5.31 -11.91 3.50
C TYR A 22 6.53 -12.54 2.82
N ALA A 23 7.58 -11.75 2.57
CA ALA A 23 8.82 -12.24 1.99
C ALA A 23 9.52 -13.26 2.90
N ASP A 24 9.54 -13.01 4.21
CA ASP A 24 10.15 -13.92 5.20
C ASP A 24 9.42 -15.27 5.24
N PHE A 25 8.08 -15.27 5.35
CA PHE A 25 7.26 -16.49 5.30
C PHE A 25 7.43 -17.23 3.96
N TRP A 26 7.47 -16.50 2.84
CA TRP A 26 7.68 -17.10 1.53
C TRP A 26 9.08 -17.74 1.35
N ILE A 27 10.12 -17.15 1.96
CA ILE A 27 11.48 -17.69 1.97
C ILE A 27 11.54 -18.94 2.85
N GLN A 28 10.90 -18.90 4.02
CA GLN A 28 10.87 -20.00 4.99
C GLN A 28 9.93 -21.15 4.60
N ASP A 29 9.15 -20.98 3.52
CA ASP A 29 8.16 -21.94 3.05
C ASP A 29 7.10 -22.27 4.12
N GLN A 30 6.63 -21.22 4.80
CA GLN A 30 5.61 -21.29 5.84
C GLN A 30 4.36 -20.51 5.42
N ASP A 31 3.21 -21.01 5.86
CA ASP A 31 1.95 -20.31 5.69
C ASP A 31 1.90 -19.11 6.63
N TYR A 32 1.49 -17.96 6.09
CA TYR A 32 1.23 -16.78 6.89
C TYR A 32 -0.25 -16.73 7.26
N ARG A 33 -0.54 -16.58 8.56
CA ARG A 33 -1.90 -16.33 9.04
C ARG A 33 -2.04 -14.86 9.42
N ASP A 34 -2.91 -14.15 8.71
CA ASP A 34 -3.20 -12.76 9.00
C ASP A 34 -3.85 -12.65 10.40
N PRO A 35 -3.30 -11.86 11.33
CA PRO A 35 -3.81 -11.76 12.68
C PRO A 35 -5.15 -11.01 12.77
N ASP A 36 -5.44 -10.14 11.81
CA ASP A 36 -6.61 -9.27 11.80
C ASP A 36 -7.81 -9.97 11.13
N THR A 37 -7.58 -10.65 10.01
CA THR A 37 -8.64 -11.31 9.23
C THR A 37 -8.74 -12.81 9.48
N GLY A 38 -7.66 -13.44 9.96
CA GLY A 38 -7.55 -14.88 10.08
C GLY A 38 -7.33 -15.62 8.76
N GLU A 39 -7.19 -14.90 7.64
CA GLU A 39 -6.87 -15.48 6.33
C GLU A 39 -5.51 -16.17 6.35
N ILE A 40 -5.40 -17.29 5.63
CA ILE A 40 -4.17 -18.06 5.52
C ILE A 40 -3.65 -17.89 4.11
N PHE A 41 -2.39 -17.45 4.01
CA PHE A 41 -1.67 -17.28 2.77
C PHE A 41 -0.63 -18.38 2.66
N ASP A 42 -0.88 -19.31 1.75
CA ASP A 42 0.12 -20.27 1.34
C ASP A 42 1.25 -19.60 0.53
N ARG A 43 2.30 -20.35 0.23
CA ARG A 43 3.44 -19.83 -0.54
C ARG A 43 3.03 -19.24 -1.90
N ALA A 44 2.02 -19.80 -2.57
CA ALA A 44 1.59 -19.32 -3.89
C ALA A 44 0.85 -17.97 -3.77
N LEU A 45 -0.03 -17.83 -2.78
CA LEU A 45 -0.72 -16.58 -2.46
C LEU A 45 0.26 -15.50 -1.99
N LEU A 46 1.22 -15.86 -1.13
CA LEU A 46 2.30 -14.94 -0.74
C LEU A 46 3.08 -14.44 -1.95
N ASN A 47 3.41 -15.32 -2.91
CA ASN A 47 4.07 -14.91 -4.14
C ASN A 47 3.24 -13.90 -4.93
N LEU A 48 1.94 -14.13 -5.06
CA LEU A 48 1.03 -13.23 -5.76
C LEU A 48 0.97 -11.84 -5.10
N GLU A 49 0.89 -11.78 -3.76
CA GLU A 49 0.89 -10.51 -3.03
C GLU A 49 2.21 -9.75 -3.17
N LEU A 50 3.35 -10.44 -3.11
CA LEU A 50 4.67 -9.85 -3.30
C LEU A 50 4.86 -9.32 -4.74
N GLU A 51 4.41 -10.08 -5.74
CA GLU A 51 4.50 -9.69 -7.15
C GLU A 51 3.71 -8.41 -7.48
N LYS A 52 2.58 -8.15 -6.79
CA LYS A 52 1.80 -6.91 -6.94
C LYS A 52 2.58 -5.65 -6.57
N ILE A 53 3.69 -5.80 -5.84
CA ILE A 53 4.57 -4.72 -5.40
C ILE A 53 5.84 -4.71 -6.27
N GLU A 54 6.40 -5.88 -6.57
CA GLU A 54 7.67 -6.05 -7.29
C GLU A 54 7.58 -5.81 -8.81
N LYS A 55 6.52 -6.30 -9.46
CA LYS A 55 6.36 -6.20 -10.93
C LYS A 55 6.27 -4.76 -11.43
N PRO A 56 5.45 -3.87 -10.85
CA PRO A 56 5.41 -2.46 -11.26
C PRO A 56 6.75 -1.75 -11.08
N ALA A 57 7.57 -2.23 -10.13
CA ALA A 57 8.88 -1.67 -9.89
C ALA A 57 9.97 -2.15 -10.86
N GLY A 58 9.70 -3.21 -11.64
CA GLY A 58 10.63 -3.78 -12.61
C GLY A 58 11.65 -4.74 -12.01
N ILE A 59 11.33 -5.40 -10.89
CA ILE A 59 12.21 -6.39 -10.27
C ILE A 59 12.27 -7.65 -11.14
N SER A 60 13.45 -7.94 -11.69
CA SER A 60 13.66 -9.07 -12.62
C SER A 60 13.91 -10.41 -11.91
N ASN A 61 14.50 -10.39 -10.72
CA ASN A 61 14.74 -11.57 -9.90
C ASN A 61 14.12 -11.42 -8.50
N PRO A 62 12.82 -11.73 -8.35
CA PRO A 62 12.09 -11.58 -7.10
C PRO A 62 12.70 -12.36 -5.94
N LYS A 63 13.21 -13.58 -6.18
CA LYS A 63 13.76 -14.43 -5.13
C LYS A 63 14.98 -13.78 -4.47
N ASP A 64 15.94 -13.33 -5.27
CA ASP A 64 17.15 -12.70 -4.73
C ASP A 64 16.83 -11.36 -4.07
N PHE A 65 15.92 -10.58 -4.66
CA PHE A 65 15.46 -9.32 -4.09
C PHE A 65 14.82 -9.51 -2.70
N ARG A 66 13.89 -10.47 -2.57
CA ARG A 66 13.24 -10.81 -1.28
C ARG A 66 14.27 -11.20 -0.23
N ASN A 67 15.23 -12.07 -0.59
CA ASN A 67 16.30 -12.48 0.30
C ASN A 67 17.20 -11.31 0.73
N GLU A 68 17.60 -10.45 -0.20
CA GLU A 68 18.43 -9.28 0.09
C GLU A 68 17.74 -8.34 1.09
N VAL A 69 16.46 -8.06 0.85
CA VAL A 69 15.62 -7.19 1.66
C VAL A 69 15.41 -7.75 3.06
N VAL A 70 14.98 -9.02 3.19
CA VAL A 70 14.74 -9.65 4.50
C VAL A 70 16.03 -9.68 5.31
N ASN A 71 17.16 -10.05 4.69
CA ASN A 71 18.46 -10.06 5.37
C ASN A 71 18.90 -8.65 5.83
N PHE A 72 18.64 -7.62 5.04
CA PHE A 72 18.88 -6.24 5.46
C PHE A 72 18.08 -5.90 6.73
N VAL A 73 16.77 -6.22 6.73
CA VAL A 73 15.90 -5.90 7.87
C VAL A 73 16.25 -6.70 9.11
N LEU A 74 16.57 -7.99 8.99
CA LEU A 74 17.02 -8.80 10.12
C LEU A 74 18.29 -8.22 10.77
N ARG A 75 19.26 -7.78 9.95
CA ARG A 75 20.46 -7.10 10.46
C ARG A 75 20.14 -5.75 11.11
N ALA A 76 19.26 -4.97 10.49
CA ALA A 76 18.86 -3.67 11.04
C ALA A 76 18.13 -3.83 12.40
N ARG A 77 17.23 -4.80 12.52
CA ARG A 77 16.53 -5.15 13.77
C ARG A 77 17.51 -5.57 14.86
N ALA A 78 18.47 -6.44 14.53
CA ALA A 78 19.49 -6.89 15.48
C ALA A 78 20.30 -5.71 16.05
N ASN A 79 20.62 -4.72 15.20
CA ASN A 79 21.36 -3.52 15.60
C ASN A 79 20.50 -2.45 16.30
N ASN A 80 19.16 -2.54 16.20
CA ASN A 80 18.23 -1.51 16.67
C ASN A 80 17.25 -2.01 17.74
N ARG A 81 17.70 -2.87 18.66
CA ARG A 81 16.90 -3.41 19.77
C ARG A 81 15.58 -4.07 19.31
N GLY A 82 15.61 -4.75 18.16
CA GLY A 82 14.45 -5.42 17.58
C GLY A 82 13.49 -4.51 16.80
N LYS A 83 13.74 -3.20 16.72
CA LYS A 83 12.88 -2.28 15.96
C LYS A 83 13.14 -2.38 14.46
N ASN A 84 12.06 -2.41 13.68
CA ASN A 84 12.14 -2.35 12.23
C ASN A 84 12.82 -1.03 11.80
N PRO A 85 13.62 -1.07 10.74
CA PRO A 85 14.11 0.16 10.15
C PRO A 85 12.97 0.92 9.49
N VAL A 86 13.14 2.23 9.35
CA VAL A 86 12.20 3.07 8.60
C VAL A 86 12.14 2.64 7.14
N TRP A 87 10.97 2.69 6.53
CA TRP A 87 10.72 2.13 5.18
C TRP A 87 11.60 2.71 4.07
N ASN A 88 12.09 3.93 4.26
CA ASN A 88 12.96 4.64 3.33
C ASN A 88 14.47 4.42 3.57
N SER A 89 14.84 3.57 4.53
CA SER A 89 16.24 3.29 4.88
C SER A 89 16.99 2.43 3.85
N TYR A 90 16.26 1.71 3.00
CA TYR A 90 16.83 0.83 1.99
C TYR A 90 16.33 1.23 0.60
N GLU A 91 17.21 1.87 -0.17
CA GLU A 91 16.83 2.59 -1.39
C GLU A 91 16.10 1.69 -2.40
N LYS A 92 16.52 0.43 -2.58
CA LYS A 92 15.85 -0.46 -3.56
C LYS A 92 14.39 -0.74 -3.17
N LEU A 93 14.11 -1.04 -1.90
CA LEU A 93 12.73 -1.28 -1.45
C LEU A 93 11.94 0.02 -1.37
N LYS A 94 12.56 1.13 -0.98
CA LYS A 94 11.94 2.45 -1.00
C LYS A 94 11.42 2.80 -2.40
N SER A 95 12.23 2.66 -3.45
CA SER A 95 11.78 2.94 -4.82
C SER A 95 10.63 2.04 -5.28
N VAL A 96 10.62 0.78 -4.83
CA VAL A 96 9.53 -0.17 -5.10
C VAL A 96 8.24 0.28 -4.41
N ILE A 97 8.31 0.67 -3.13
CA ILE A 97 7.19 1.15 -2.34
C ILE A 97 6.65 2.48 -2.90
N GLU A 98 7.52 3.43 -3.25
CA GLU A 98 7.13 4.70 -3.85
C GLU A 98 6.35 4.51 -5.15
N LYS A 99 6.82 3.62 -6.05
CA LYS A 99 6.08 3.27 -7.26
C LYS A 99 4.72 2.65 -6.93
N LYS A 100 4.66 1.73 -5.96
CA LYS A 100 3.40 1.11 -5.53
C LYS A 100 2.41 2.14 -4.97
N MET A 101 2.89 3.07 -4.15
CA MET A 101 2.09 4.16 -3.61
C MET A 101 1.54 5.04 -4.71
N PHE A 102 2.38 5.43 -5.67
CA PHE A 102 2.04 6.34 -6.75
C PHE A 102 0.99 5.73 -7.70
N THR A 103 1.16 4.47 -8.11
CA THR A 103 0.15 3.77 -8.93
C THR A 103 -1.19 3.68 -8.21
N ASN A 104 -1.18 3.39 -6.90
CA ASN A 104 -2.43 3.23 -6.14
C ASN A 104 -3.13 4.58 -5.87
N THR A 105 -2.39 5.69 -5.67
CA THR A 105 -2.99 7.03 -5.54
C THR A 105 -3.50 7.57 -6.86
N GLU A 106 -2.85 7.26 -8.00
CA GLU A 106 -3.38 7.59 -9.32
C GLU A 106 -4.65 6.81 -9.67
N ASP A 107 -4.76 5.54 -9.27
CA ASP A 107 -5.97 4.73 -9.45
C ASP A 107 -7.14 5.19 -8.55
N LEU A 108 -6.85 5.82 -7.41
CA LEU A 108 -7.87 6.41 -6.53
C LEU A 108 -8.38 7.77 -7.02
N LEU A 109 -7.67 8.43 -7.93
CA LEU A 109 -8.02 9.77 -8.39
C LEU A 109 -9.36 9.85 -9.14
N PRO A 110 -9.65 8.97 -10.13
CA PRO A 110 -10.96 8.93 -10.80
C PRO A 110 -12.10 8.55 -9.84
N VAL A 111 -11.80 7.74 -8.83
CA VAL A 111 -12.78 7.27 -7.83
C VAL A 111 -13.16 8.38 -6.85
N ILE A 112 -12.25 9.33 -6.56
CA ILE A 112 -12.51 10.49 -5.69
C ILE A 112 -13.02 11.68 -6.51
N SER A 113 -12.55 11.86 -7.75
CA SER A 113 -12.92 12.97 -8.61
C SER A 113 -14.16 12.65 -9.45
N PHE A 114 -15.35 12.84 -8.90
CA PHE A 114 -16.55 12.83 -9.73
C PHE A 114 -16.47 13.97 -10.77
N ASN A 115 -16.34 13.61 -12.04
CA ASN A 115 -16.49 14.54 -13.17
C ASN A 115 -17.85 14.29 -13.81
N ALA A 116 -18.64 15.34 -14.04
CA ALA A 116 -19.93 15.21 -14.72
C ALA A 116 -19.81 14.63 -16.15
N LYS A 117 -18.59 14.61 -16.73
CA LYS A 117 -18.25 13.98 -18.01
C LYS A 117 -17.57 12.60 -17.89
N ALA A 118 -17.60 11.96 -16.72
CA ALA A 118 -16.97 10.66 -16.49
C ALA A 118 -17.70 9.51 -17.21
N SER A 119 -16.97 8.44 -17.53
CA SER A 119 -17.51 7.24 -18.17
C SER A 119 -18.49 6.50 -17.25
N GLU A 120 -19.31 5.59 -17.81
CA GLU A 120 -20.23 4.74 -17.05
C GLU A 120 -19.48 3.90 -15.99
N ASP A 121 -18.31 3.37 -16.35
CA ASP A 121 -17.44 2.59 -15.47
C ASP A 121 -16.88 3.42 -14.31
N ASP A 122 -16.51 4.67 -14.56
CA ASP A 122 -16.01 5.57 -13.52
C ASP A 122 -17.12 5.94 -12.52
N LYS A 123 -18.36 6.13 -13.01
CA LYS A 123 -19.53 6.34 -12.14
C LYS A 123 -19.77 5.15 -11.24
N LYS A 124 -19.69 3.93 -11.78
CA LYS A 124 -19.86 2.70 -11.00
C LYS A 124 -18.79 2.57 -9.90
N LYS A 125 -17.53 2.80 -10.25
CA LYS A 125 -16.41 2.79 -9.27
C LYS A 125 -16.59 3.86 -8.19
N HIS A 126 -17.10 5.04 -8.54
CA HIS A 126 -17.39 6.12 -7.59
C HIS A 126 -18.50 5.73 -6.60
N GLU A 127 -19.60 5.13 -7.08
CA GLU A 127 -20.69 4.65 -6.22
C GLU A 127 -20.24 3.50 -5.31
N GLU A 128 -19.43 2.57 -5.81
CA GLU A 128 -18.84 1.50 -4.98
C GLU A 128 -17.93 2.07 -3.88
N PHE A 129 -17.19 3.14 -4.17
CA PHE A 129 -16.42 3.86 -3.16
C PHE A 129 -17.30 4.54 -2.11
N ILE A 130 -18.36 5.25 -2.53
CA ILE A 130 -19.31 5.86 -1.60
C ILE A 130 -19.94 4.79 -0.71
N SER A 131 -20.37 3.65 -1.29
CA SER A 131 -20.97 2.55 -0.53
C SER A 131 -20.02 2.03 0.55
N ARG A 132 -18.77 1.73 0.21
CA ARG A 132 -17.77 1.27 1.19
C ARG A 132 -17.50 2.29 2.30
N MET A 133 -17.59 3.58 2.01
CA MET A 133 -17.44 4.62 3.01
C MET A 133 -18.69 4.74 3.90
N VAL A 134 -19.87 4.53 3.34
CA VAL A 134 -21.13 4.47 4.10
C VAL A 134 -21.15 3.26 5.03
N ASP A 135 -20.68 2.10 4.57
CA ASP A 135 -20.55 0.89 5.39
C ASP A 135 -19.60 1.10 6.57
N LYS A 136 -18.64 2.02 6.44
CA LYS A 136 -17.71 2.45 7.50
C LYS A 136 -18.29 3.55 8.42
N GLY A 137 -19.56 3.91 8.25
CA GLY A 137 -20.26 4.86 9.12
C GLY A 137 -20.22 6.32 8.67
N TYR A 138 -19.69 6.62 7.49
CA TYR A 138 -19.71 7.99 6.94
C TYR A 138 -21.02 8.27 6.19
N THR A 139 -21.57 9.47 6.34
CA THR A 139 -22.68 9.90 5.49
C THR A 139 -22.18 10.22 4.08
N ARG A 140 -23.02 10.03 3.05
CA ARG A 140 -22.71 10.43 1.68
C ARG A 140 -22.25 11.91 1.57
N LYS A 141 -22.81 12.78 2.41
CA LYS A 141 -22.44 14.20 2.48
C LYS A 141 -21.02 14.41 3.00
N GLN A 142 -20.60 13.66 4.03
CA GLN A 142 -19.22 13.70 4.54
C GLN A 142 -18.23 13.19 3.49
N VAL A 143 -18.55 12.09 2.81
CA VAL A 143 -17.70 11.53 1.74
C VAL A 143 -17.54 12.54 0.60
N ARG A 144 -18.63 13.16 0.15
CA ARG A 144 -18.60 14.19 -0.89
C ARG A 144 -17.75 15.40 -0.50
N LEU A 145 -17.93 15.93 0.71
CA LEU A 145 -17.15 17.07 1.21
C LEU A 145 -15.65 16.75 1.30
N LEU A 146 -15.31 15.52 1.70
CA LEU A 146 -13.93 15.04 1.76
C LEU A 146 -13.30 14.98 0.37
N CYS A 147 -14.03 14.46 -0.63
CA CYS A 147 -13.60 14.45 -2.03
C CYS A 147 -13.42 15.86 -2.59
N GLU A 148 -14.38 16.77 -2.36
CA GLU A 148 -14.33 18.16 -2.83
C GLU A 148 -13.16 18.94 -2.20
N TRP A 149 -12.90 18.75 -0.90
CA TRP A 149 -11.75 19.34 -0.22
C TRP A 149 -10.44 18.85 -0.83
N TYR A 150 -10.30 17.54 -1.03
CA TYR A 150 -9.09 16.94 -1.60
C TYR A 150 -8.77 17.49 -3.00
N LEU A 151 -9.79 17.61 -3.87
CA LEU A 151 -9.61 18.19 -5.21
C LEU A 151 -9.20 19.66 -5.15
N ARG A 152 -9.73 20.43 -4.19
CA ARG A 152 -9.39 21.84 -4.01
C ARG A 152 -7.93 22.02 -3.59
N VAL A 153 -7.49 21.24 -2.59
CA VAL A 153 -6.11 21.28 -2.10
C VAL A 153 -5.13 20.91 -3.21
N ARG A 154 -5.44 19.89 -4.01
CA ARG A 154 -4.60 19.48 -5.14
C ARG A 154 -4.48 20.54 -6.23
N LYS A 155 -5.57 21.27 -6.55
CA LYS A 155 -5.53 22.36 -7.55
C LYS A 155 -4.72 23.59 -7.08
N SER A 156 -4.50 23.72 -5.78
CA SER A 156 -3.72 24.82 -5.18
C SER A 156 -2.24 24.50 -4.96
N GLN A 157 -1.79 23.30 -5.35
CA GLN A 157 -0.38 22.90 -5.40
C GLN A 157 0.06 22.83 -6.86
#